data_AF-A0A9P6PMI2-F1
#
_entry.id   AF-A0A9P6PMI2-F1
#
_cell.length_a   1.000
_cell.length_b   1.000
_cell.length_c   1.000
_cell.angle_alpha   90.00
_cell.angle_beta   90.00
_cell.angle_gamma   90.00
#
_symmetry.space_group_name_H-M   'P 1'
#
loop_
_entity.id
_entity.type
_entity.pdbx_description
1 polymer ?
#
loop_
_entity_poly.entity_id
_entity_poly.type
_entity_poly.pdbx_seq_one_letter_code
_entity_poly.pdbx_strand_id
1 'polypeptide(L)'
;MTNDKQCLFIDNHINLHTPVSSLEPLRVQYCPNVVLKVVTDETLGDDPCIGAVVESHCDVKYLTPIPIRFAEIVALNNGNFTEDFRRVEVTLSTPSTALAFYDALKQTKGMQELTVRPVWDPTKLDIQQFCDTILESDVSILTVDGSHFDSPTVDVFNRSSRFDPFIQLLAAGKLQAFTVKDCPRFLDRISSAVPQSVSTLRALHLDCSDIEKESKAMKQKTVSLLQRFPNLAEATLGCLDLDEMFTYLLEHLDGLPKLAVLKLIQYRTSQEATVMLSDGMAVHVDLVVQDLPKMAFSGHLRQLDMRSAIIPLPDVKHLVYTNKGLTKLVLKTPENYFNDILLFDTLMPGRPKPLLVAIAETCSEPLLQVEFWNATKEPLVGS
;
A
#
# COMPACT_ATOMS: atom_id res chain seq x y z
N MET A 1 -15.44 10.74 -30.70
CA MET A 1 -14.34 11.41 -31.44
C MET A 1 -13.03 10.88 -30.87
N THR A 2 -12.60 9.74 -31.38
CA THR A 2 -11.38 9.05 -30.99
C THR A 2 -10.37 9.24 -32.13
N ASN A 3 -9.22 9.86 -31.83
CA ASN A 3 -8.12 9.99 -32.76
C ASN A 3 -7.30 8.69 -32.72
N ASP A 4 -7.66 7.73 -33.56
CA ASP A 4 -6.83 6.56 -33.84
C ASP A 4 -5.64 7.00 -34.70
N LYS A 5 -4.45 7.03 -34.11
CA LYS A 5 -3.19 7.13 -34.85
C LYS A 5 -2.88 5.75 -35.41
N GLN A 6 -3.21 5.52 -36.68
CA GLN A 6 -2.75 4.35 -37.41
C GLN A 6 -1.25 4.48 -37.69
N CYS A 7 -0.44 3.62 -37.08
CA CYS A 7 0.92 3.37 -37.54
C CYS A 7 0.84 2.41 -38.74
N LEU A 8 1.16 2.92 -39.93
CA LEU A 8 1.24 2.13 -41.15
C LEU A 8 2.56 1.35 -41.13
N PHE A 9 2.50 0.02 -41.06
CA PHE A 9 3.65 -0.83 -41.39
C PHE A 9 3.70 -0.97 -42.91
N ILE A 10 4.78 -0.48 -43.51
CA ILE A 10 4.99 -0.50 -44.96
C ILE A 10 5.69 -1.81 -45.30
N ASP A 11 4.98 -2.70 -45.97
CA ASP A 11 5.52 -3.94 -46.52
C ASP A 11 6.25 -3.66 -47.84
N ASN A 12 7.28 -4.46 -48.12
CA ASN A 12 8.21 -4.22 -49.22
C ASN A 12 7.50 -4.28 -50.58
N HIS A 13 7.74 -3.24 -51.39
CA HIS A 13 7.23 -2.97 -52.74
C HIS A 13 5.94 -2.14 -52.82
N ILE A 14 6.09 -0.81 -52.81
CA ILE A 14 5.10 0.10 -53.37
C ILE A 14 5.61 0.59 -54.75
N ASN A 15 4.86 0.29 -55.81
CA ASN A 15 4.97 1.01 -57.08
C ASN A 15 4.10 2.28 -56.97
N LEU A 16 4.73 3.43 -56.72
CA LEU A 16 4.04 4.71 -56.71
C LEU A 16 3.93 5.26 -58.13
N HIS A 17 2.84 4.97 -58.83
CA HIS A 17 2.41 5.76 -59.99
C HIS A 17 1.58 6.96 -59.51
N THR A 18 2.22 7.94 -58.87
CA THR A 18 1.53 9.19 -58.50
C THR A 18 2.42 10.39 -58.86
N PRO A 19 1.90 11.39 -59.59
CA PRO A 19 2.68 12.57 -59.96
C PRO A 19 3.13 13.36 -58.70
N VAL A 20 4.40 13.76 -58.69
CA VAL A 20 5.13 14.38 -57.57
C VAL A 20 4.44 15.64 -56.99
N SER A 21 3.53 16.26 -57.75
CA SER A 21 2.81 17.48 -57.35
C SER A 21 1.67 17.28 -56.35
N SER A 22 1.32 16.04 -55.95
CA SER A 22 0.17 15.78 -55.05
C SER A 22 0.54 15.17 -53.68
N LEU A 23 1.83 15.13 -53.31
CA LEU A 23 2.25 14.62 -52.01
C LEU A 23 2.28 15.76 -50.98
N GLU A 24 1.35 15.76 -50.04
CA GLU A 24 1.51 16.48 -48.77
C GLU A 24 2.79 15.99 -48.05
N PRO A 25 3.47 16.83 -47.26
CA PRO A 25 4.72 16.46 -46.61
C PRO A 25 4.50 15.32 -45.60
N LEU A 26 4.77 14.09 -46.05
CA LEU A 26 4.93 12.92 -45.19
C LEU A 26 5.99 13.24 -44.13
N ARG A 27 5.54 13.34 -42.87
CA ARG A 27 6.45 13.43 -41.72
C ARG A 27 7.17 12.10 -41.56
N VAL A 28 8.34 11.99 -42.19
CA VAL A 28 9.26 10.88 -41.96
C VAL A 28 9.87 11.08 -40.57
N GLN A 29 9.52 10.21 -39.63
CA GLN A 29 10.15 10.18 -38.31
C GLN A 29 11.59 9.70 -38.49
N TYR A 30 12.56 10.54 -38.10
CA TYR A 30 13.98 10.31 -38.32
C TYR A 30 14.45 9.03 -37.60
N CYS A 31 14.76 7.99 -38.36
CA CYS A 31 15.54 6.85 -37.88
C CYS A 31 17.02 7.14 -38.18
N PRO A 32 17.88 7.32 -37.17
CA PRO A 32 19.24 7.87 -37.35
C PRO A 32 20.20 7.01 -38.19
N ASN A 33 19.81 5.81 -38.64
CA ASN A 33 20.67 4.86 -39.35
C ASN A 33 20.09 4.34 -40.67
N VAL A 34 19.07 4.97 -41.25
CA VAL A 34 18.53 4.55 -42.56
C VAL A 34 19.33 5.22 -43.67
N VAL A 35 20.12 4.44 -44.42
CA VAL A 35 20.77 4.91 -45.65
C VAL A 35 19.79 4.68 -46.80
N LEU A 36 19.16 5.75 -47.27
CA LEU A 36 18.33 5.71 -48.48
C LEU A 36 19.27 5.68 -49.69
N LYS A 37 19.30 4.56 -50.40
CA LYS A 37 20.01 4.45 -51.68
C LYS A 37 19.01 4.76 -52.78
N VAL A 38 19.12 5.95 -53.36
CA VAL A 38 18.32 6.33 -54.53
C VAL A 38 18.95 5.66 -55.74
N VAL A 39 18.24 4.71 -56.34
CA VAL A 39 18.64 4.08 -57.60
C VAL A 39 17.90 4.82 -58.70
N THR A 40 18.65 5.46 -59.60
CA THR A 40 18.10 6.01 -60.84
C THR A 40 18.42 5.04 -61.95
N ASP A 41 17.39 4.50 -62.59
CA ASP A 41 17.55 3.63 -63.75
C ASP A 41 17.41 4.51 -65.01
N GLU A 42 18.53 4.76 -65.69
CA GLU A 42 18.58 5.61 -66.89
C GLU A 42 18.09 4.88 -68.16
N THR A 43 17.56 3.66 -68.06
CA THR A 43 17.20 2.84 -69.22
C THR A 43 15.72 2.88 -69.63
N LEU A 44 14.86 3.61 -68.90
CA LEU A 44 13.45 3.79 -69.27
C LEU A 44 13.19 5.20 -69.82
N GLY A 45 12.88 5.25 -71.11
CA GLY A 45 12.55 6.48 -71.84
C GLY A 45 11.32 7.20 -71.29
N ASP A 46 11.41 8.53 -71.38
CA ASP A 46 10.40 9.58 -71.26
C ASP A 46 9.55 9.71 -69.98
N ASP A 47 9.77 8.93 -68.92
CA ASP A 47 9.28 9.28 -67.57
C ASP A 47 10.15 8.64 -66.45
N PRO A 48 10.99 9.40 -65.72
CA PRO A 48 11.85 8.84 -64.68
C PRO A 48 11.05 8.49 -63.42
N CYS A 49 10.76 7.21 -63.22
CA CYS A 49 10.23 6.69 -61.96
C CYS A 49 11.36 6.61 -60.91
N ILE A 50 11.27 7.41 -59.84
CA ILE A 50 12.20 7.31 -58.71
C ILE A 50 11.77 6.11 -57.85
N GLY A 51 12.43 4.97 -58.03
CA GLY A 51 12.31 3.82 -57.14
C GLY A 51 13.25 3.96 -55.95
N ALA A 52 12.72 4.19 -54.75
CA ALA A 52 13.51 4.07 -53.53
C ALA A 52 13.49 2.61 -53.06
N VAL A 53 14.64 1.92 -53.13
CA VAL A 53 14.80 0.59 -52.54
C VAL A 53 15.32 0.77 -51.12
N VAL A 54 14.50 0.45 -50.13
CA VAL A 54 14.92 0.42 -48.72
C VAL A 54 15.52 -0.95 -48.44
N GLU A 55 16.84 -1.08 -48.61
CA GLU A 55 17.56 -2.26 -48.12
C GLU A 55 17.72 -2.14 -46.59
N SER A 56 16.78 -2.71 -45.84
CA SER A 56 16.90 -2.78 -44.37
C SER A 56 17.86 -3.91 -43.96
N HIS A 57 19.17 -3.68 -44.11
CA HIS A 57 20.17 -4.48 -43.42
C HIS A 57 20.34 -4.00 -41.98
N CYS A 58 19.30 -4.23 -41.16
CA CYS A 58 19.41 -4.14 -39.72
C CYS A 58 19.36 -5.54 -39.12
N ASP A 59 20.51 -6.21 -39.13
CA ASP A 59 20.86 -7.25 -38.15
C ASP A 59 21.16 -6.58 -36.79
N VAL A 60 20.31 -5.62 -36.42
CA VAL A 60 20.33 -5.00 -35.10
C VAL A 60 19.63 -6.02 -34.23
N LYS A 61 20.43 -6.83 -33.53
CA LYS A 61 19.99 -7.45 -32.29
C LYS A 61 19.60 -6.30 -31.35
N TYR A 62 18.39 -5.78 -31.51
CA TYR A 62 17.84 -4.79 -30.61
C TYR A 62 17.90 -5.45 -29.25
N LEU A 63 18.86 -5.04 -28.43
CA LEU A 63 18.87 -5.35 -27.02
C LEU A 63 17.53 -4.82 -26.53
N THR A 64 16.59 -5.72 -26.29
CA THR A 64 15.30 -5.37 -25.73
C THR A 64 15.62 -4.50 -24.52
N PRO A 65 15.13 -3.24 -24.49
CA PRO A 65 15.36 -2.35 -23.37
C PRO A 65 15.17 -3.12 -22.05
N ILE A 66 16.06 -2.92 -21.09
CA ILE A 66 16.03 -3.62 -19.79
C ILE A 66 14.60 -3.65 -19.19
N PRO A 67 13.80 -2.56 -19.25
CA PRO A 67 12.42 -2.58 -18.78
C PRO A 67 11.51 -3.61 -19.48
N ILE A 68 11.67 -3.83 -20.79
CA ILE A 68 10.86 -4.81 -21.55
C ILE A 68 11.21 -6.23 -21.12
N ARG A 69 12.50 -6.56 -20.97
CA ARG A 69 12.91 -7.89 -20.48
C ARG A 69 12.42 -8.15 -19.06
N PHE A 70 12.47 -7.14 -18.21
CA PHE A 70 11.95 -7.26 -16.86
C PHE A 70 10.44 -7.48 -16.85
N ALA A 71 9.69 -6.73 -17.66
CA ALA A 71 8.26 -6.93 -17.83
C ALA A 71 7.89 -8.33 -18.33
N GLU A 72 8.66 -8.88 -19.28
CA GLU A 72 8.50 -10.27 -19.75
C GLU A 72 8.69 -11.27 -18.61
N ILE A 73 9.73 -11.11 -17.78
CA ILE A 73 9.98 -11.98 -16.62
C ILE A 73 8.87 -11.85 -15.57
N VAL A 74 8.36 -10.64 -15.32
CA VAL A 74 7.22 -10.41 -14.42
C VAL A 74 5.98 -11.13 -14.96
N ALA A 75 5.67 -10.98 -16.25
CA ALA A 75 4.53 -11.63 -16.89
C ALA A 75 4.62 -13.17 -16.85
N LEU A 76 5.83 -13.73 -17.06
CA LEU A 76 6.09 -15.17 -16.93
C LEU A 76 5.82 -15.71 -15.52
N ASN A 77 5.88 -14.84 -14.51
CA ASN A 77 5.60 -15.17 -13.11
C ASN A 77 4.19 -14.70 -12.67
N ASN A 78 3.23 -14.65 -13.61
CA ASN A 78 1.85 -14.21 -13.36
C ASN A 78 1.77 -12.87 -12.64
N GLY A 79 2.73 -11.99 -12.90
CA GLY A 79 2.82 -10.67 -12.30
C GLY A 79 2.30 -9.57 -13.22
N ASN A 80 2.19 -8.38 -12.65
CA ASN A 80 1.88 -7.15 -13.36
C ASN A 80 2.98 -6.13 -13.12
N PHE A 81 3.42 -5.44 -14.17
CA PHE A 81 4.36 -4.33 -14.10
C PHE A 81 3.67 -3.06 -14.60
N THR A 82 3.58 -2.06 -13.73
CA THR A 82 3.04 -0.74 -14.09
C THR A 82 4.19 0.28 -14.11
N GLU A 83 4.66 0.61 -15.31
CA GLU A 83 5.82 1.47 -15.52
C GLU A 83 5.61 2.88 -14.95
N ASP A 84 4.42 3.47 -15.14
CA ASP A 84 4.09 4.83 -14.67
C ASP A 84 4.28 5.00 -13.16
N PHE A 85 4.02 3.95 -12.38
CA PHE A 85 4.17 3.96 -10.92
C PHE A 85 5.40 3.20 -10.44
N ARG A 86 6.23 2.67 -11.36
CA ARG A 86 7.40 1.84 -11.04
C ARG A 86 7.05 0.74 -10.04
N ARG A 87 5.89 0.11 -10.27
CA ARG A 87 5.27 -0.88 -9.38
C ARG A 87 5.26 -2.25 -10.04
N VAL A 88 5.61 -3.28 -9.27
CA VAL A 88 5.48 -4.68 -9.66
C VAL A 88 4.70 -5.40 -8.60
N GLU A 89 3.79 -6.25 -9.05
CA GLU A 89 3.15 -7.27 -8.24
C GLU A 89 3.45 -8.61 -8.88
N VAL A 90 4.01 -9.57 -8.15
CA VAL A 90 4.44 -10.85 -8.73
C VAL A 90 4.14 -12.02 -7.81
N THR A 91 3.69 -13.13 -8.41
CA THR A 91 3.42 -14.38 -7.70
C THR A 91 4.44 -15.44 -8.11
N LEU A 92 5.41 -15.66 -7.26
CA LEU A 92 6.52 -16.57 -7.54
C LEU A 92 6.06 -17.99 -7.17
N SER A 93 6.12 -18.93 -8.11
CA SER A 93 5.61 -20.29 -7.90
C SER A 93 6.64 -21.25 -7.29
N THR A 94 7.93 -21.02 -7.58
CA THR A 94 9.03 -21.89 -7.15
C THR A 94 10.28 -21.09 -6.76
N PRO A 95 11.21 -21.67 -5.98
CA PRO A 95 12.51 -21.05 -5.72
C PRO A 95 13.32 -20.73 -6.98
N SER A 96 13.28 -21.61 -8.00
CA SER A 96 14.02 -21.41 -9.25
C SER A 96 13.49 -20.23 -10.06
N THR A 97 12.16 -20.08 -10.13
CA THR A 97 11.53 -18.92 -10.77
C THR A 97 11.81 -17.63 -10.01
N ALA A 98 11.88 -17.71 -8.67
CA ALA A 98 12.23 -16.58 -7.82
C ALA A 98 13.65 -16.07 -8.09
N LEU A 99 14.61 -16.98 -8.25
CA LEU A 99 16.00 -16.64 -8.57
C LEU A 99 16.10 -15.83 -9.86
N ALA A 100 15.45 -16.29 -10.94
CA ALA A 100 15.45 -15.56 -12.21
C ALA A 100 14.82 -14.17 -12.08
N PHE A 101 13.74 -14.05 -11.29
CA PHE A 101 13.13 -12.76 -10.97
C PHE A 101 14.08 -11.85 -10.17
N TYR A 102 14.78 -12.39 -9.16
CA TYR A 102 15.74 -11.65 -8.35
C TYR A 102 16.90 -11.09 -9.17
N ASP A 103 17.46 -11.90 -10.07
CA ASP A 103 18.54 -11.47 -10.96
C ASP A 103 18.08 -10.35 -11.91
N ALA A 104 16.84 -10.43 -12.41
CA ALA A 104 16.25 -9.40 -13.24
C ALA A 104 15.95 -8.12 -12.46
N LEU A 105 15.48 -8.24 -11.21
CA LEU A 105 15.20 -7.12 -10.32
C LEU A 105 16.48 -6.33 -10.00
N LYS A 106 17.61 -7.01 -9.74
CA LYS A 106 18.92 -6.38 -9.51
C LYS A 106 19.42 -5.56 -10.71
N GLN A 107 19.09 -5.99 -11.92
CA GLN A 107 19.51 -5.31 -13.16
C GLN A 107 18.59 -4.14 -13.51
N THR A 108 17.37 -4.12 -12.96
CA THR A 108 16.36 -3.13 -13.28
C THR A 108 16.47 -1.92 -12.37
N LYS A 109 16.73 -0.75 -12.97
CA LYS A 109 16.86 0.52 -12.23
C LYS A 109 15.53 1.25 -12.10
N GLY A 110 15.42 2.05 -11.05
CA GLY A 110 14.31 2.97 -10.81
C GLY A 110 13.04 2.29 -10.31
N MET A 111 13.10 1.00 -9.97
CA MET A 111 12.00 0.23 -9.43
C MET A 111 11.68 0.65 -7.99
N GLN A 112 10.47 1.11 -7.70
CA GLN A 112 10.16 1.75 -6.42
C GLN A 112 9.30 0.88 -5.50
N GLU A 113 8.24 0.28 -6.06
CA GLU A 113 7.24 -0.47 -5.30
C GLU A 113 7.22 -1.94 -5.73
N LEU A 114 7.36 -2.85 -4.77
CA LEU A 114 7.32 -4.28 -5.03
C LEU A 114 6.34 -4.96 -4.08
N THR A 115 5.39 -5.70 -4.65
CA THR A 115 4.57 -6.68 -3.97
C THR A 115 4.97 -8.08 -4.44
N VAL A 116 5.38 -8.93 -3.51
CA VAL A 116 5.77 -10.31 -3.83
C VAL A 116 4.94 -11.31 -3.05
N ARG A 117 4.50 -12.37 -3.73
CA ARG A 117 3.81 -13.51 -3.14
C ARG A 117 4.49 -14.82 -3.54
N PRO A 118 5.32 -15.42 -2.69
CA PRO A 118 5.81 -16.78 -2.89
C PRO A 118 4.69 -17.80 -2.60
N VAL A 119 4.47 -18.74 -3.52
CA VAL A 119 3.48 -19.84 -3.41
C VAL A 119 4.15 -21.15 -2.97
N TRP A 120 5.27 -21.03 -2.26
CA TRP A 120 5.95 -22.12 -1.56
C TRP A 120 6.31 -21.65 -0.17
N ASP A 121 6.68 -22.57 0.72
CA ASP A 121 7.09 -22.26 2.10
C ASP A 121 8.59 -21.91 2.13
N PRO A 122 8.99 -20.62 2.17
CA PRO A 122 10.37 -20.23 1.89
C PRO A 122 11.25 -20.49 3.10
N THR A 123 12.41 -21.11 2.92
CA THR A 123 13.38 -21.29 4.00
C THR A 123 13.95 -19.94 4.46
N LYS A 124 14.60 -19.90 5.63
CA LYS A 124 15.38 -18.73 6.04
C LYS A 124 16.38 -18.27 4.97
N LEU A 125 16.97 -19.20 4.22
CA LEU A 125 17.91 -18.88 3.14
C LEU A 125 17.22 -18.18 1.96
N ASP A 126 16.03 -18.64 1.57
CA ASP A 126 15.24 -18.00 0.51
C ASP A 126 14.85 -16.56 0.90
N ILE A 127 14.46 -16.35 2.17
CA ILE A 127 14.14 -15.03 2.71
C ILE A 127 15.38 -14.14 2.76
N GLN A 128 16.53 -14.68 3.17
CA GLN A 128 17.79 -13.93 3.16
C GLN A 128 18.16 -13.49 1.74
N GLN A 129 18.13 -14.40 0.78
CA GLN A 129 18.44 -14.10 -0.62
C GLN A 129 17.48 -13.05 -1.20
N PHE A 130 16.20 -13.13 -0.84
CA PHE A 130 15.23 -12.11 -1.20
C PHE A 130 15.60 -10.74 -0.61
N CYS A 131 15.87 -10.66 0.70
CA CYS A 131 16.28 -9.42 1.35
C CYS A 131 17.56 -8.82 0.76
N ASP A 132 18.58 -9.65 0.46
CA ASP A 132 19.82 -9.22 -0.17
C ASP A 132 19.55 -8.64 -1.57
N THR A 133 18.64 -9.26 -2.31
CA THR A 133 18.17 -8.75 -3.61
C THR A 133 17.50 -7.39 -3.46
N ILE A 134 16.65 -7.20 -2.45
CA ILE A 134 16.05 -5.90 -2.17
C ILE A 134 17.13 -4.88 -1.83
N LEU A 135 18.14 -5.23 -1.02
CA LEU A 135 19.28 -4.36 -0.68
C LEU A 135 20.12 -3.93 -1.88
N GLU A 136 20.16 -4.72 -2.96
CA GLU A 136 20.86 -4.39 -4.21
C GLU A 136 19.99 -3.65 -5.25
N SER A 137 18.66 -3.69 -5.11
CA SER A 137 17.70 -3.05 -6.06
C SER A 137 17.49 -1.55 -5.82
N ASP A 138 16.46 -0.92 -6.40
CA ASP A 138 16.04 0.46 -6.06
C ASP A 138 14.75 0.51 -5.21
N VAL A 139 14.24 -0.65 -4.77
CA VAL A 139 12.94 -0.78 -4.08
C VAL A 139 12.97 -0.06 -2.72
N SER A 140 11.98 0.82 -2.49
CA SER A 140 11.79 1.56 -1.25
C SER A 140 10.46 1.26 -0.55
N ILE A 141 9.48 0.70 -1.27
CA ILE A 141 8.19 0.27 -0.73
C ILE A 141 8.05 -1.22 -1.01
N LEU A 142 8.00 -2.02 0.04
CA LEU A 142 7.96 -3.48 -0.06
C LEU A 142 6.72 -4.04 0.62
N THR A 143 5.98 -4.85 -0.11
CA THR A 143 4.90 -5.70 0.41
C THR A 143 5.25 -7.17 0.18
N VAL A 144 5.18 -7.96 1.25
CA VAL A 144 5.37 -9.41 1.22
C VAL A 144 4.09 -10.07 1.69
N ASP A 145 3.53 -10.92 0.85
CA ASP A 145 2.45 -11.83 1.22
C ASP A 145 3.07 -13.12 1.79
N GLY A 146 2.84 -13.34 3.08
CA GLY A 146 3.35 -14.46 3.87
C GLY A 146 2.37 -15.62 4.01
N SER A 147 1.31 -15.68 3.20
CA SER A 147 0.25 -16.70 3.29
C SER A 147 0.76 -18.15 3.22
N HIS A 148 1.97 -18.38 2.73
CA HIS A 148 2.61 -19.69 2.65
C HIS A 148 3.76 -19.90 3.66
N PHE A 149 3.93 -19.03 4.67
CA PHE A 149 5.08 -19.07 5.59
C PHE A 149 4.90 -20.06 6.77
N ASP A 150 4.41 -21.26 6.49
CA ASP A 150 4.01 -22.28 7.47
C ASP A 150 5.17 -22.97 8.20
N SER A 151 6.41 -22.53 7.94
CA SER A 151 7.70 -23.03 8.43
C SER A 151 8.08 -24.40 7.91
N PRO A 152 9.08 -24.45 7.02
CA PRO A 152 9.45 -25.70 6.41
C PRO A 152 10.08 -26.58 7.48
N THR A 153 9.92 -27.89 7.34
CA THR A 153 10.52 -28.89 8.24
C THR A 153 12.04 -28.73 8.35
N VAL A 154 12.67 -28.11 7.35
CA VAL A 154 14.12 -27.84 7.30
C VAL A 154 14.55 -26.76 8.30
N ASP A 155 13.65 -25.85 8.71
CA ASP A 155 13.96 -24.70 9.58
C ASP A 155 13.78 -24.97 11.09
N VAL A 156 13.70 -26.24 11.51
CA VAL A 156 13.42 -26.62 12.92
C VAL A 156 14.35 -25.94 13.93
N PHE A 157 15.63 -25.78 13.60
CA PHE A 157 16.62 -25.15 14.48
C PHE A 157 16.61 -23.62 14.44
N ASN A 158 16.04 -23.01 13.40
CA ASN A 158 16.04 -21.57 13.16
C ASN A 158 14.68 -20.90 13.38
N ARG A 159 13.70 -21.63 13.93
CA ARG A 159 12.31 -21.17 14.05
C ARG A 159 12.16 -19.81 14.71
N SER A 160 12.97 -19.49 15.71
CA SER A 160 12.89 -18.22 16.47
C SER A 160 13.53 -17.01 15.78
N SER A 161 14.25 -17.20 14.67
CA SER A 161 14.99 -16.15 13.95
C SER A 161 14.81 -16.22 12.42
N ARG A 162 13.76 -16.91 11.96
CA ARG A 162 13.53 -17.14 10.54
C ARG A 162 13.30 -15.82 9.79
N PHE A 163 12.63 -14.85 10.43
CA PHE A 163 12.31 -13.56 9.84
C PHE A 163 13.30 -12.44 10.19
N ASP A 164 14.41 -12.78 10.84
CA ASP A 164 15.50 -11.82 11.10
C ASP A 164 16.03 -11.15 9.83
N PRO A 165 16.11 -11.79 8.65
CA PRO A 165 16.53 -11.10 7.44
C PRO A 165 15.63 -9.90 7.09
N PHE A 166 14.32 -9.94 7.38
CA PHE A 166 13.46 -8.78 7.22
C PHE A 166 13.82 -7.67 8.21
N ILE A 167 14.13 -8.02 9.47
CA ILE A 167 14.55 -7.04 10.48
C ILE A 167 15.88 -6.38 10.07
N GLN A 168 16.81 -7.15 9.52
CA GLN A 168 18.07 -6.63 8.99
C GLN A 168 17.85 -5.71 7.79
N LEU A 169 16.94 -6.08 6.87
CA LEU A 169 16.55 -5.25 5.74
C LEU A 169 15.96 -3.89 6.18
N LEU A 170 15.07 -3.89 7.18
CA LEU A 170 14.49 -2.66 7.73
C LEU A 170 15.53 -1.79 8.43
N ALA A 171 16.47 -2.44 9.11
CA ALA A 171 17.60 -1.77 9.74
C ALA A 171 18.58 -1.18 8.73
N ALA A 172 18.73 -1.74 7.54
CA ALA A 172 19.61 -1.17 6.52
C ALA A 172 19.19 0.25 6.06
N GLY A 173 17.99 0.71 6.44
CA GLY A 173 17.54 2.08 6.18
C GLY A 173 17.20 2.34 4.71
N LYS A 174 16.95 1.27 3.94
CA LYS A 174 16.58 1.35 2.53
C LYS A 174 15.08 1.58 2.30
N LEU A 175 14.26 0.91 3.12
CA LEU A 175 12.81 0.91 2.96
C LEU A 175 12.16 2.11 3.65
N GLN A 176 11.26 2.78 2.95
CA GLN A 176 10.36 3.80 3.47
C GLN A 176 9.05 3.21 3.98
N ALA A 177 8.56 2.15 3.32
CA ALA A 177 7.37 1.43 3.75
C ALA A 177 7.58 -0.07 3.65
N PHE A 178 7.09 -0.79 4.66
CA PHE A 178 7.16 -2.24 4.71
C PHE A 178 5.82 -2.81 5.16
N THR A 179 5.31 -3.75 4.37
CA THR A 179 4.05 -4.43 4.61
C THR A 179 4.30 -5.92 4.60
N VAL A 180 3.88 -6.60 5.65
CA VAL A 180 3.78 -8.06 5.70
C VAL A 180 2.29 -8.38 5.81
N LYS A 181 1.78 -9.14 4.85
CA LYS A 181 0.40 -9.62 4.81
C LYS A 181 0.35 -11.10 5.11
N ASP A 182 -0.75 -11.54 5.71
CA ASP A 182 -1.09 -12.94 5.90
C ASP A 182 0.07 -13.80 6.44
N CYS A 183 0.93 -13.24 7.28
CA CYS A 183 2.14 -13.94 7.74
C CYS A 183 1.97 -14.40 9.19
N PRO A 184 1.46 -15.61 9.42
CA PRO A 184 1.27 -16.10 10.77
C PRO A 184 2.61 -16.15 11.51
N ARG A 185 2.58 -15.77 12.80
CA ARG A 185 3.74 -15.91 13.70
C ARG A 185 4.96 -15.08 13.29
N PHE A 186 4.80 -14.05 12.45
CA PHE A 186 5.90 -13.15 12.08
C PHE A 186 6.66 -12.65 13.31
N LEU A 187 5.93 -12.09 14.28
CA LEU A 187 6.49 -11.56 15.53
C LEU A 187 7.10 -12.64 16.44
N ASP A 188 6.60 -13.86 16.40
CA ASP A 188 7.15 -14.95 17.21
C ASP A 188 8.54 -15.39 16.73
N ARG A 189 8.79 -15.22 15.42
CA ARG A 189 9.95 -15.77 14.71
C ARG A 189 10.99 -14.74 14.30
N ILE A 190 10.87 -13.54 14.87
CA ILE A 190 11.94 -12.56 14.93
C ILE A 190 12.66 -12.68 16.28
N SER A 191 13.98 -12.61 16.22
CA SER A 191 14.81 -12.56 17.41
C SER A 191 14.69 -11.21 18.11
N SER A 192 14.97 -11.22 19.41
CA SER A 192 15.00 -10.00 20.21
C SER A 192 16.20 -9.11 19.88
N ALA A 193 17.16 -9.59 19.08
CA ALA A 193 18.34 -8.83 18.71
C ALA A 193 17.95 -7.58 17.91
N VAL A 194 18.56 -6.45 18.28
CA VAL A 194 18.29 -5.15 17.70
C VAL A 194 19.50 -4.77 16.84
N PRO A 195 19.37 -4.68 15.51
CA PRO A 195 20.35 -3.97 14.73
C PRO A 195 20.27 -2.48 15.13
N GLN A 196 21.39 -1.90 15.56
CA GLN A 196 21.49 -0.46 15.79
C GLN A 196 21.62 0.24 14.44
N SER A 197 20.59 0.94 13.98
CA SER A 197 20.70 1.71 12.74
C SER A 197 19.67 2.82 12.59
N VAL A 198 19.96 3.72 11.66
CA VAL A 198 19.13 4.85 11.27
C VAL A 198 18.12 4.38 10.22
N SER A 199 17.01 3.82 10.68
CA SER A 199 15.95 3.41 9.75
C SER A 199 15.26 4.62 9.12
N THR A 200 15.01 4.57 7.82
CA THR A 200 14.23 5.53 7.05
C THR A 200 12.74 5.16 6.99
N LEU A 201 12.36 4.06 7.64
CA LEU A 201 11.00 3.53 7.63
C LEU A 201 10.01 4.55 8.21
N ARG A 202 9.01 4.90 7.41
CA ARG A 202 7.91 5.80 7.73
C ARG A 202 6.60 5.07 7.96
N ALA A 203 6.38 3.96 7.26
CA ALA A 203 5.18 3.15 7.38
C ALA A 203 5.52 1.67 7.60
N LEU A 204 4.86 1.05 8.59
CA LEU A 204 4.99 -0.37 8.90
C LEU A 204 3.60 -0.97 9.01
N HIS A 205 3.30 -1.97 8.18
CA HIS A 205 2.04 -2.68 8.19
C HIS A 205 2.30 -4.16 8.48
N LEU A 206 1.82 -4.63 9.63
CA LEU A 206 1.95 -6.01 10.08
C LEU A 206 0.55 -6.62 10.18
N ASP A 207 0.13 -7.26 9.10
CA ASP A 207 -1.05 -8.09 9.07
C ASP A 207 -0.62 -9.55 9.29
N CYS A 208 -0.70 -9.96 10.55
CA CYS A 208 -0.36 -11.29 11.00
C CYS A 208 -1.65 -12.11 11.17
N SER A 209 -2.40 -12.33 10.08
CA SER A 209 -3.57 -13.20 10.11
C SER A 209 -3.22 -14.55 10.76
N ASP A 210 -4.11 -15.08 11.60
CA ASP A 210 -3.95 -16.38 12.29
C ASP A 210 -3.07 -16.39 13.56
N ILE A 211 -3.25 -15.38 14.41
CA ILE A 211 -2.79 -15.44 15.80
C ILE A 211 -3.79 -16.29 16.60
N GLU A 212 -3.44 -17.51 17.01
CA GLU A 212 -4.33 -18.30 17.88
C GLU A 212 -4.47 -17.67 19.27
N LYS A 213 -3.39 -17.04 19.75
CA LYS A 213 -3.32 -16.42 21.07
C LYS A 213 -2.38 -15.23 21.08
N GLU A 214 -2.93 -14.10 21.45
CA GLU A 214 -2.18 -12.87 21.69
C GLU A 214 -1.57 -12.94 23.09
N SER A 215 -0.26 -13.18 23.15
CA SER A 215 0.47 -13.30 24.42
C SER A 215 1.09 -11.96 24.82
N LYS A 216 1.31 -11.75 26.13
CA LYS A 216 2.08 -10.60 26.64
C LYS A 216 3.45 -10.48 25.95
N ALA A 217 4.09 -11.59 25.64
CA ALA A 217 5.38 -11.62 24.95
C ALA A 217 5.27 -11.06 23.52
N MET A 218 4.20 -11.39 22.79
CA MET A 218 3.94 -10.88 21.45
C MET A 218 3.70 -9.37 21.46
N LYS A 219 2.90 -8.87 22.40
CA LYS A 219 2.67 -7.42 22.59
C LYS A 219 3.96 -6.69 22.91
N GLN A 220 4.76 -7.24 23.82
CA GLN A 220 6.07 -6.69 24.17
C GLN A 220 7.00 -6.66 22.94
N LYS A 221 7.02 -7.72 22.13
CA LYS A 221 7.79 -7.77 20.88
C LYS A 221 7.30 -6.73 19.87
N THR A 222 5.99 -6.51 19.77
CA THR A 222 5.40 -5.48 18.91
C THR A 222 5.88 -4.10 19.31
N VAL A 223 5.75 -3.74 20.60
CA VAL A 223 6.28 -2.48 21.14
C VAL A 223 7.78 -2.38 20.88
N SER A 224 8.55 -3.42 21.24
CA SER A 224 10.00 -3.47 21.03
C SER A 224 10.40 -3.33 19.56
N LEU A 225 9.55 -3.72 18.62
CA LEU A 225 9.78 -3.56 17.19
C LEU A 225 9.51 -2.13 16.75
N LEU A 226 8.37 -1.54 17.15
CA LEU A 226 8.02 -0.16 16.81
C LEU A 226 9.04 0.85 17.36
N GLN A 227 9.54 0.63 18.57
CA GLN A 227 10.57 1.46 19.21
C GLN A 227 11.90 1.51 18.41
N ARG A 228 12.15 0.54 17.52
CA ARG A 228 13.37 0.51 16.69
C ARG A 228 13.32 1.51 15.53
N PHE A 229 12.14 2.05 15.22
CA PHE A 229 11.93 2.89 14.05
C PHE A 229 11.56 4.32 14.50
N PRO A 230 12.53 5.15 14.91
CA PRO A 230 12.26 6.49 15.44
C PRO A 230 11.56 7.42 14.45
N ASN A 231 11.67 7.10 13.16
CA ASN A 231 11.08 7.84 12.05
C ASN A 231 9.69 7.36 11.63
N LEU A 232 9.18 6.30 12.27
CA LEU A 232 7.90 5.69 11.94
C LEU A 232 6.76 6.67 12.23
N ALA A 233 6.01 7.01 11.19
CA ALA A 233 4.85 7.88 11.25
C ALA A 233 3.54 7.08 11.23
N GLU A 234 3.53 5.94 10.55
CA GLU A 234 2.34 5.11 10.36
C GLU A 234 2.62 3.68 10.79
N ALA A 235 1.75 3.12 11.63
CA ALA A 235 1.79 1.72 12.01
C ALA A 235 0.41 1.10 11.79
N THR A 236 0.36 -0.04 11.11
CA THR A 236 -0.81 -0.90 11.10
C THR A 236 -0.46 -2.23 11.75
N LEU A 237 -1.28 -2.66 12.70
CA LEU A 237 -1.08 -3.89 13.45
C LEU A 237 -2.37 -4.68 13.44
N GLY A 238 -2.32 -5.94 13.04
CA GLY A 238 -3.45 -6.83 13.30
C GLY A 238 -3.36 -7.44 14.71
N CYS A 239 -4.50 -7.54 15.40
CA CYS A 239 -4.61 -8.05 16.76
C CYS A 239 -5.87 -8.92 16.95
N LEU A 240 -5.93 -9.65 18.07
CA LEU A 240 -7.13 -10.43 18.41
C LEU A 240 -8.18 -9.60 19.14
N ASP A 241 -7.73 -8.63 19.92
CA ASP A 241 -8.57 -7.73 20.70
C ASP A 241 -8.07 -6.29 20.51
N LEU A 242 -8.90 -5.44 19.93
CA LEU A 242 -8.58 -4.03 19.67
C LEU A 242 -8.31 -3.28 20.97
N ASP A 243 -9.13 -3.50 22.00
CA ASP A 243 -9.02 -2.79 23.27
C ASP A 243 -7.78 -3.20 24.04
N GLU A 244 -7.51 -4.50 24.09
CA GLU A 244 -6.37 -5.02 24.82
C GLU A 244 -5.04 -4.62 24.17
N MET A 245 -4.98 -4.59 22.83
CA MET A 245 -3.80 -4.10 22.11
C MET A 245 -3.66 -2.58 22.25
N PHE A 246 -4.74 -1.83 22.04
CA PHE A 246 -4.71 -0.36 22.17
C PHE A 246 -4.29 0.07 23.57
N THR A 247 -4.89 -0.49 24.62
CA THR A 247 -4.54 -0.20 26.02
C THR A 247 -3.06 -0.49 26.27
N TYR A 248 -2.58 -1.65 25.79
CA TYR A 248 -1.17 -2.01 25.94
C TYR A 248 -0.22 -1.03 25.25
N LEU A 249 -0.56 -0.59 24.03
CA LEU A 249 0.24 0.42 23.31
C LEU A 249 0.20 1.78 24.01
N LEU A 250 -0.96 2.19 24.56
CA LEU A 250 -1.09 3.42 25.33
C LEU A 250 -0.16 3.44 26.56
N GLU A 251 -0.07 2.34 27.28
CA GLU A 251 0.83 2.19 28.44
C GLU A 251 2.31 2.33 28.09
N HIS A 252 2.67 2.22 26.81
CA HIS A 252 4.05 2.27 26.31
C HIS A 252 4.31 3.43 25.34
N LEU A 253 3.37 4.39 25.23
CA LEU A 253 3.46 5.51 24.29
C LEU A 253 4.75 6.32 24.44
N ASP A 254 5.22 6.55 25.68
CA ASP A 254 6.40 7.35 25.97
C ASP A 254 7.68 6.81 25.29
N GLY A 255 7.71 5.51 24.99
CA GLY A 255 8.83 4.88 24.29
C GLY A 255 8.61 4.74 22.79
N LEU A 256 7.38 4.86 22.30
CA LEU A 256 7.06 4.70 20.89
C LEU A 256 7.55 5.90 20.06
N PRO A 257 7.83 5.72 18.76
CA PRO A 257 8.08 6.84 17.87
C PRO A 257 6.87 7.78 17.84
N LYS A 258 7.08 9.02 17.35
CA LYS A 258 6.00 10.00 17.14
C LYS A 258 5.10 9.57 15.98
N LEU A 259 4.33 8.50 16.21
CA LEU A 259 3.32 8.01 15.29
C LEU A 259 2.30 9.11 15.05
N ALA A 260 1.98 9.34 13.78
CA ALA A 260 0.87 10.17 13.34
C ALA A 260 -0.40 9.32 13.16
N VAL A 261 -0.25 8.07 12.73
CA VAL A 261 -1.38 7.14 12.49
C VAL A 261 -1.07 5.76 13.06
N LEU A 262 -1.99 5.25 13.88
CA LEU A 262 -2.01 3.88 14.36
C LEU A 262 -3.30 3.22 13.90
N LYS A 263 -3.21 2.24 13.00
CA LYS A 263 -4.33 1.41 12.58
C LYS A 263 -4.25 0.04 13.26
N LEU A 264 -5.32 -0.35 13.95
CA LEU A 264 -5.48 -1.68 14.52
C LEU A 264 -6.55 -2.42 13.74
N ILE A 265 -6.28 -3.68 13.38
CA ILE A 265 -7.19 -4.53 12.62
C ILE A 265 -7.49 -5.77 13.46
N GLN A 266 -8.74 -5.98 13.80
CA GLN A 266 -9.15 -7.17 14.54
C GLN A 266 -9.35 -8.34 13.60
N TYR A 267 -8.69 -9.45 13.89
CA TYR A 267 -8.92 -10.68 13.15
C TYR A 267 -10.33 -11.22 13.40
N ARG A 268 -10.90 -11.89 12.38
CA ARG A 268 -12.23 -12.56 12.36
C ARG A 268 -13.46 -11.67 12.25
N THR A 269 -13.43 -10.47 12.84
CA THR A 269 -14.60 -9.57 12.87
C THR A 269 -14.53 -8.48 11.81
N SER A 270 -13.41 -8.37 11.09
CA SER A 270 -13.10 -7.26 10.16
C SER A 270 -13.26 -5.89 10.82
N GLN A 271 -13.15 -5.84 12.14
CA GLN A 271 -13.22 -4.59 12.88
C GLN A 271 -11.90 -3.85 12.75
N GLU A 272 -11.98 -2.54 12.62
CA GLU A 272 -10.81 -1.70 12.45
C GLU A 272 -10.91 -0.46 13.33
N ALA A 273 -9.79 -0.05 13.89
CA ALA A 273 -9.66 1.18 14.63
C ALA A 273 -8.47 1.97 14.07
N THR A 274 -8.74 3.13 13.48
CA THR A 274 -7.71 4.05 13.01
C THR A 274 -7.61 5.22 13.97
N VAL A 275 -6.47 5.34 14.64
CA VAL A 275 -6.19 6.36 15.64
C VAL A 275 -5.17 7.34 15.07
N MET A 276 -5.58 8.59 14.87
CA MET A 276 -4.66 9.69 14.58
C MET A 276 -4.10 10.24 15.89
N LEU A 277 -2.77 10.33 15.96
CA LEU A 277 -2.02 10.72 17.14
C LEU A 277 -1.34 12.09 16.89
N SER A 278 -1.36 12.96 17.89
CA SER A 278 -0.59 14.21 17.93
C SER A 278 0.13 14.26 19.26
N ASP A 279 1.46 14.33 19.22
CA ASP A 279 2.31 14.34 20.42
C ASP A 279 2.00 13.19 21.39
N GLY A 280 1.77 11.99 20.85
CA GLY A 280 1.44 10.79 21.63
C GLY A 280 -0.01 10.71 22.11
N MET A 281 -0.86 11.70 21.80
CA MET A 281 -2.26 11.73 22.22
C MET A 281 -3.21 11.42 21.07
N ALA A 282 -4.23 10.59 21.30
CA ALA A 282 -5.26 10.29 20.32
C ALA A 282 -6.14 11.55 20.06
N VAL A 283 -6.07 12.08 18.84
CA VAL A 283 -6.84 13.26 18.42
C VAL A 283 -8.13 12.86 17.71
N HIS A 284 -8.03 11.93 16.78
CA HIS A 284 -9.16 11.43 15.99
C HIS A 284 -9.13 9.91 15.98
N VAL A 285 -10.30 9.31 16.08
CA VAL A 285 -10.48 7.88 16.00
C VAL A 285 -11.60 7.57 15.00
N ASP A 286 -11.27 6.82 13.94
CA ASP A 286 -12.26 6.20 13.04
C ASP A 286 -12.40 4.73 13.44
N LEU A 287 -13.62 4.34 13.79
CA LEU A 287 -13.98 2.98 14.21
C LEU A 287 -14.91 2.35 13.19
N VAL A 288 -14.51 1.18 12.73
CA VAL A 288 -15.38 0.26 11.98
C VAL A 288 -15.62 -0.93 12.90
N VAL A 289 -16.64 -0.83 13.76
CA VAL A 289 -16.90 -1.78 14.86
C VAL A 289 -18.39 -2.01 15.02
N GLN A 290 -18.78 -3.17 15.54
CA GLN A 290 -20.19 -3.45 15.89
C GLN A 290 -20.55 -2.92 17.29
N ASP A 291 -19.59 -2.93 18.21
CA ASP A 291 -19.74 -2.49 19.59
C ASP A 291 -18.70 -1.41 19.92
N LEU A 292 -19.01 -0.52 20.87
CA LEU A 292 -18.05 0.50 21.31
C LEU A 292 -16.89 -0.14 22.08
N PRO A 293 -15.66 -0.06 21.54
CA PRO A 293 -14.49 -0.58 22.24
C PRO A 293 -14.16 0.35 23.43
N LYS A 294 -13.56 -0.17 24.50
CA LYS A 294 -13.08 0.59 25.67
C LYS A 294 -12.22 1.79 25.29
N MET A 295 -11.46 1.70 24.20
CA MET A 295 -10.69 2.84 23.66
C MET A 295 -11.55 4.06 23.34
N ALA A 296 -12.84 3.86 23.00
CA ALA A 296 -13.81 4.92 22.79
C ALA A 296 -14.04 5.76 24.06
N PHE A 297 -13.76 5.18 25.24
CA PHE A 297 -13.90 5.80 26.56
C PHE A 297 -12.55 6.22 27.16
N SER A 298 -11.51 6.43 26.33
CA SER A 298 -10.18 6.84 26.80
C SER A 298 -10.14 8.22 27.48
N GLY A 299 -11.14 9.07 27.26
CA GLY A 299 -11.18 10.44 27.77
C GLY A 299 -10.38 11.44 26.93
N HIS A 300 -9.67 10.96 25.91
CA HIS A 300 -8.78 11.76 25.08
C HIS A 300 -9.36 12.10 23.69
N LEU A 301 -10.49 11.51 23.31
CA LEU A 301 -11.03 11.69 21.96
C LEU A 301 -11.50 13.11 21.69
N ARG A 302 -11.09 13.68 20.56
CA ARG A 302 -11.68 14.91 20.01
C ARG A 302 -12.67 14.62 18.89
N GLN A 303 -12.39 13.62 18.08
CA GLN A 303 -13.29 13.21 17.00
C GLN A 303 -13.45 11.69 17.02
N LEU A 304 -14.70 11.24 16.88
CA LEU A 304 -15.04 9.83 16.74
C LEU A 304 -15.94 9.66 15.52
N ASP A 305 -15.46 8.96 14.51
CA ASP A 305 -16.27 8.48 13.41
C ASP A 305 -16.52 7.00 13.64
N MET A 306 -17.78 6.57 13.55
CA MET A 306 -18.14 5.18 13.77
C MET A 306 -19.08 4.68 12.69
N ARG A 307 -18.75 3.51 12.12
CA ARG A 307 -19.54 2.87 11.06
C ARG A 307 -20.11 1.55 11.57
N SER A 308 -21.38 1.29 11.25
CA SER A 308 -22.03 -0.01 11.42
C SER A 308 -22.40 -0.43 12.85
N ALA A 309 -22.77 0.52 13.71
CA ALA A 309 -23.16 0.19 15.09
C ALA A 309 -24.43 0.91 15.55
N ILE A 310 -25.30 0.15 16.23
CA ILE A 310 -26.43 0.67 17.01
C ILE A 310 -25.91 0.83 18.44
N ILE A 311 -25.69 2.07 18.89
CA ILE A 311 -25.20 2.32 20.25
C ILE A 311 -26.38 2.57 21.19
N PRO A 312 -26.50 1.85 22.31
CA PRO A 312 -27.43 2.20 23.37
C PRO A 312 -27.20 3.64 23.87
N LEU A 313 -28.29 4.39 24.08
CA LEU A 313 -28.21 5.78 24.58
C LEU A 313 -27.35 5.94 25.86
N PRO A 314 -27.41 5.04 26.87
CA PRO A 314 -26.54 5.14 28.04
C PRO A 314 -25.04 5.14 27.69
N ASP A 315 -24.64 4.37 26.68
CA ASP A 315 -23.25 4.26 26.26
C ASP A 315 -22.80 5.51 25.51
N VAL A 316 -23.67 6.11 24.69
CA VAL A 316 -23.37 7.42 24.08
C VAL A 316 -23.23 8.50 25.15
N LYS A 317 -24.11 8.52 26.17
CA LYS A 317 -23.97 9.46 27.29
C LYS A 317 -22.64 9.27 28.01
N HIS A 318 -22.28 8.02 28.30
CA HIS A 318 -21.03 7.69 28.97
C HIS A 318 -19.82 8.10 28.11
N LEU A 319 -19.84 7.81 26.80
CA LEU A 319 -18.80 8.18 25.85
C LEU A 319 -18.56 9.69 25.86
N VAL A 320 -19.65 10.46 25.76
CA VAL A 320 -19.62 11.92 25.72
C VAL A 320 -19.20 12.52 27.07
N TYR A 321 -19.62 11.93 28.19
CA TYR A 321 -19.22 12.35 29.53
C TYR A 321 -17.74 12.10 29.79
N THR A 322 -17.24 10.93 29.38
CA THR A 322 -15.85 10.51 29.55
C THR A 322 -14.94 11.34 28.68
N ASN A 323 -15.31 11.60 27.41
CA ASN A 323 -14.54 12.42 26.48
C ASN A 323 -14.99 13.88 26.49
N LYS A 324 -14.69 14.60 27.58
CA LYS A 324 -14.97 16.05 27.68
C LYS A 324 -14.31 16.87 26.55
N GLY A 325 -13.29 16.30 25.91
CA GLY A 325 -12.59 16.80 24.74
C GLY A 325 -13.35 16.72 23.41
N LEU A 326 -14.38 15.87 23.32
CA LEU A 326 -15.06 15.52 22.07
C LEU A 326 -15.73 16.74 21.43
N THR A 327 -15.33 17.04 20.19
CA THR A 327 -15.86 18.11 19.36
C THR A 327 -16.72 17.60 18.20
N LYS A 328 -16.44 16.38 17.72
CA LYS A 328 -17.19 15.74 16.63
C LYS A 328 -17.48 14.27 16.96
N LEU A 329 -18.74 13.86 16.81
CA LEU A 329 -19.16 12.46 16.83
C LEU A 329 -19.95 12.20 15.54
N VAL A 330 -19.51 11.25 14.73
CA VAL A 330 -20.23 10.82 13.52
C VAL A 330 -20.65 9.38 13.68
N LEU A 331 -21.94 9.14 13.57
CA LEU A 331 -22.52 7.81 13.57
C LEU A 331 -23.05 7.50 12.18
N LYS A 332 -22.54 6.45 11.55
CA LYS A 332 -23.02 5.94 10.26
C LYS A 332 -23.70 4.60 10.46
N THR A 333 -25.00 4.54 10.22
CA THR A 333 -25.81 3.32 10.37
C THR A 333 -26.08 2.67 9.01
N PRO A 334 -26.07 1.32 8.92
CA PRO A 334 -26.15 0.60 7.64
C PRO A 334 -27.56 0.55 7.03
N GLU A 335 -28.60 0.94 7.77
CA GLU A 335 -29.99 0.90 7.30
C GLU A 335 -30.81 2.11 7.82
N ASN A 336 -31.90 2.44 7.11
CA ASN A 336 -32.88 3.50 7.42
C ASN A 336 -33.74 3.18 8.66
N TYR A 337 -33.13 2.95 9.82
CA TYR A 337 -33.84 2.84 11.10
C TYR A 337 -34.22 4.23 11.61
N PHE A 338 -35.22 4.84 10.97
CA PHE A 338 -35.73 6.18 11.30
C PHE A 338 -36.50 6.28 12.64
N ASN A 339 -36.66 5.18 13.39
CA ASN A 339 -37.54 5.18 14.56
C ASN A 339 -36.87 5.68 15.86
N ASP A 340 -35.54 5.76 15.95
CA ASP A 340 -34.84 6.05 17.20
C ASP A 340 -33.86 7.25 17.12
N ILE A 341 -34.18 8.27 16.31
CA ILE A 341 -33.45 9.55 16.34
C ILE A 341 -33.83 10.30 17.63
N LEU A 342 -33.11 10.00 18.71
CA LEU A 342 -33.21 10.71 19.98
C LEU A 342 -32.44 12.03 19.91
N LEU A 343 -33.14 13.15 20.11
CA LEU A 343 -32.55 14.46 20.33
C LEU A 343 -31.61 14.42 21.57
N PHE A 344 -30.31 14.56 21.35
CA PHE A 344 -29.27 14.64 22.40
C PHE A 344 -29.26 15.97 23.18
N ASP A 345 -30.22 16.86 22.91
CA ASP A 345 -30.29 18.21 23.49
C ASP A 345 -30.46 18.20 25.02
N THR A 346 -30.85 17.07 25.61
CA THR A 346 -31.11 16.94 27.06
C THR A 346 -29.96 16.36 27.88
N LEU A 347 -28.84 15.95 27.28
CA LEU A 347 -27.85 15.09 27.95
C LEU A 347 -26.66 15.80 28.61
N MET A 348 -26.61 17.13 28.57
CA MET A 348 -25.53 17.91 29.16
C MET A 348 -26.08 19.00 30.10
N PRO A 349 -26.51 18.67 31.33
CA PRO A 349 -26.86 19.69 32.31
C PRO A 349 -25.64 20.61 32.52
N GLY A 350 -25.79 21.89 32.17
CA GLY A 350 -24.78 22.93 32.36
C GLY A 350 -24.00 23.41 31.13
N ARG A 351 -24.34 22.96 29.90
CA ARG A 351 -23.75 23.57 28.68
C ARG A 351 -24.67 24.65 28.09
N PRO A 352 -24.14 25.85 27.76
CA PRO A 352 -24.96 27.01 27.38
C PRO A 352 -25.46 27.01 25.92
N LYS A 353 -25.11 26.02 25.10
CA LYS A 353 -25.48 25.99 23.67
C LYS A 353 -25.87 24.58 23.20
N PRO A 354 -26.86 24.48 22.28
CA PRO A 354 -27.38 23.19 21.78
C PRO A 354 -26.34 22.45 20.93
N LEU A 355 -26.44 21.12 20.92
CA LEU A 355 -25.75 20.27 19.96
C LEU A 355 -26.45 20.40 18.60
N LEU A 356 -25.71 20.78 17.56
CA LEU A 356 -26.21 20.68 16.19
C LEU A 356 -26.21 19.21 15.80
N VAL A 357 -27.39 18.68 15.49
CA VAL A 357 -27.56 17.35 14.91
C VAL A 357 -27.82 17.56 13.42
N ALA A 358 -26.86 17.20 12.59
CA ALA A 358 -27.05 17.15 11.14
C ALA A 358 -27.37 15.71 10.75
N ILE A 359 -28.48 15.53 10.03
CA ILE A 359 -28.88 14.25 9.45
C ILE A 359 -28.78 14.40 7.94
N ALA A 360 -27.87 13.65 7.33
CA ALA A 360 -27.73 13.63 5.88
C ALA A 360 -27.98 12.21 5.36
N GLU A 361 -28.89 12.08 4.40
CA GLU A 361 -28.93 10.92 3.51
C GLU A 361 -27.89 11.14 2.42
N THR A 362 -26.94 10.21 2.29
CA THR A 362 -25.97 10.29 1.20
C THR A 362 -26.58 9.66 -0.06
N CYS A 363 -26.49 10.32 -1.21
CA CYS A 363 -27.11 9.82 -2.46
C CYS A 363 -26.40 8.58 -3.04
N SER A 364 -25.20 8.25 -2.56
CA SER A 364 -24.36 7.17 -3.09
C SER A 364 -24.46 5.86 -2.31
N GLU A 365 -24.87 5.90 -1.03
CA GLU A 365 -25.03 4.72 -0.17
C GLU A 365 -26.22 4.98 0.79
N PRO A 366 -27.04 3.97 1.15
CA PRO A 366 -28.15 4.13 2.10
C PRO A 366 -27.65 4.29 3.55
N LEU A 367 -26.67 5.17 3.77
CA LEU A 367 -26.08 5.46 5.06
C LEU A 367 -26.66 6.78 5.58
N LEU A 368 -27.25 6.70 6.77
CA LEU A 368 -27.59 7.87 7.56
C LEU A 368 -26.34 8.36 8.29
N GLN A 369 -25.95 9.61 8.06
CA GLN A 369 -24.88 10.25 8.82
C GLN A 369 -25.47 11.20 9.85
N VAL A 370 -25.22 10.92 11.13
CA VAL A 370 -25.57 11.82 12.24
C VAL A 370 -24.29 12.47 12.75
N GLU A 371 -24.17 13.79 12.60
CA GLU A 371 -23.03 14.54 13.14
C GLU A 371 -23.43 15.36 14.36
N PHE A 372 -22.60 15.29 15.41
CA PHE A 372 -22.72 16.11 16.60
C PHE A 372 -21.55 17.07 16.71
N TRP A 373 -21.84 18.38 16.82
CA TRP A 373 -20.82 19.42 16.97
C TRP A 373 -20.92 20.10 18.33
N ASN A 374 -19.79 20.19 19.03
CA ASN A 374 -19.70 21.00 20.25
C ASN A 374 -19.38 22.46 19.91
N ALA A 375 -20.41 23.29 19.74
CA ALA A 375 -20.30 24.71 19.35
C ALA A 375 -19.55 25.63 20.34
N THR A 376 -19.07 25.12 21.47
CA THR A 376 -18.25 25.88 22.44
C THR A 376 -16.75 25.80 22.20
N LYS A 377 -16.31 24.86 21.36
CA LYS A 377 -14.92 24.71 20.96
C LYS A 377 -14.88 24.90 19.45
N GLU A 378 -14.61 26.12 19.01
CA GLU A 378 -14.30 26.34 17.59
C GLU A 378 -13.18 25.37 17.19
N PRO A 379 -13.27 24.76 15.99
CA PRO A 379 -12.13 24.04 15.46
C PRO A 379 -10.95 25.00 15.47
N LEU A 380 -9.82 24.60 16.06
CA LEU A 380 -8.55 25.29 15.91
C LEU A 380 -8.16 25.23 14.43
N VAL A 381 -8.73 26.12 13.63
CA VAL A 381 -8.35 26.35 12.25
C VAL A 381 -7.16 27.30 12.31
N GLY A 382 -5.96 26.72 12.31
CA GLY A 382 -4.71 27.44 12.17
C GLY A 382 -4.04 27.87 13.48
N SER A 383 -3.01 27.12 13.86
CA SER A 383 -1.81 27.63 14.53
C SER A 383 -0.63 26.74 14.16
#